data_AF-A0A7C3QH78-F1
#
_entry.id   AF-A0A7C3QH78-F1
#
_cell.length_a   1.000
_cell.length_b   1.000
_cell.length_c   1.000
_cell.angle_alpha   90.00
_cell.angle_beta   90.00
_cell.angle_gamma   90.00
#
_symmetry.space_group_name_H-M   'P 1'
#
loop_
_entity.id
_entity.type
_entity.pdbx_description
1 polymer ?
#
loop_
_entity_poly.entity_id
_entity_poly.type
_entity_poly.pdbx_seq_one_letter_code
_entity_poly.pdbx_strand_id
1 'polypeptide(L)'
;MRALTVVLLLGLAGCSGTLPSQRGWGEDATLEPGSERLRWAAERAARDPGTWIPALGAILFAGSGADRRVSDWAREEEPVMTDHARVSDTLRDVTDAGMFATALMTPSGPEEEVWENKSRGVGVEALAVLTTIGTTNLLKETVRREQPNGGGHSSFVSNHATEPFAHAALIRRNTDHLNLHPNAEAAVDGGFYLLAAGSAWARVEMGLHYPSDQLAGAAIGNFIALFFHDAFLGLPPQGPGVGVAVREAPMLTLHFAW
;
A
#
# COMPACT_ATOMS: atom_id res chain seq x y z
N MET A 1 -23.29 2.58 13.97
CA MET A 1 -23.01 2.92 15.39
C MET A 1 -21.96 2.03 16.03
N ARG A 2 -22.04 0.68 15.96
CA ARG A 2 -21.04 -0.21 16.61
C ARG A 2 -19.62 -0.15 16.02
N ALA A 3 -19.47 0.02 14.70
CA ALA A 3 -18.15 0.16 14.07
C ALA A 3 -17.45 1.49 14.42
N LEU A 4 -18.22 2.57 14.54
CA LEU A 4 -17.71 3.88 14.96
C LEU A 4 -17.17 3.84 16.40
N THR A 5 -17.78 3.04 17.28
CA THR A 5 -17.34 2.86 18.66
C THR A 5 -16.02 2.09 18.77
N VAL A 6 -15.74 1.15 17.86
CA VAL A 6 -14.46 0.42 17.83
C VAL A 6 -13.33 1.34 17.34
N VAL A 7 -13.58 2.17 16.33
CA VAL A 7 -12.62 3.18 15.85
C VAL A 7 -12.33 4.23 16.93
N LEU A 8 -13.36 4.68 17.67
CA LEU A 8 -13.18 5.65 18.76
C LEU A 8 -12.40 5.09 19.96
N LEU A 9 -12.60 3.81 20.29
CA LEU A 9 -11.90 3.16 21.42
C LEU A 9 -10.44 2.82 21.07
N LEU A 10 -10.14 2.51 19.82
CA LEU A 10 -8.75 2.32 19.35
C LEU A 10 -8.00 3.66 19.22
N GLY A 11 -8.70 4.77 18.94
CA GLY A 11 -8.09 6.10 18.87
C GLY A 11 -7.53 6.63 20.20
N LEU A 12 -8.02 6.16 21.36
CA LEU A 12 -7.51 6.58 22.66
C LEU A 12 -6.21 5.87 23.08
N ALA A 13 -5.84 4.75 22.44
CA ALA A 13 -4.60 4.02 22.72
C ALA A 13 -3.42 4.45 21.84
N GLY A 14 -3.67 5.09 20.69
CA GLY A 14 -2.64 5.52 19.74
C GLY A 14 -2.06 6.93 19.98
N CYS A 15 -2.67 7.71 20.88
CA CYS A 15 -2.28 9.10 21.11
C CYS A 15 -1.08 9.26 22.04
N SER A 16 -0.73 8.25 22.84
CA SER A 16 0.48 8.26 23.66
C SER A 16 0.98 6.83 23.85
N GLY A 17 2.21 6.59 23.41
CA GLY A 17 2.80 5.25 23.44
C GLY A 17 3.94 5.12 22.45
N THR A 18 4.91 4.29 22.78
CA THR A 18 6.03 3.96 21.90
C THR A 18 5.85 2.57 21.31
N LEU A 19 6.47 2.34 20.16
CA LEU A 19 6.59 1.00 19.56
C LEU A 19 7.46 0.10 20.47
N PRO A 20 7.50 -1.22 20.24
CA PRO A 20 8.39 -2.12 20.99
C PRO A 20 9.87 -1.73 20.97
N SER A 21 10.30 -0.98 19.93
CA SER A 21 11.62 -0.36 19.83
C SER A 21 11.86 0.82 20.78
N GLN A 22 10.86 1.18 21.59
CA GLN A 22 10.77 2.41 22.40
C GLN A 22 10.74 3.72 21.61
N ARG A 23 10.58 3.65 20.28
CA ARG A 23 10.49 4.82 19.39
C ARG A 23 9.06 5.08 18.95
N GLY A 24 8.71 6.33 18.67
CA GLY A 24 7.43 6.72 18.10
C GLY A 24 7.37 6.47 16.60
N TRP A 25 6.19 6.08 16.09
CA TRP A 25 5.91 6.11 14.66
C TRP A 25 6.09 7.54 14.12
N GLY A 26 6.95 7.68 13.11
CA GLY A 26 7.32 8.96 12.51
C GLY A 26 8.42 9.75 13.24
N GLU A 27 8.93 9.29 14.39
CA GLU A 27 10.01 9.94 15.14
C GLU A 27 11.29 10.08 14.30
N ASP A 28 11.66 8.99 13.63
CA ASP A 28 12.88 8.85 12.83
C ASP A 28 12.69 9.14 11.34
N ALA A 29 11.56 9.75 10.99
CA ALA A 29 11.26 10.06 9.60
C ALA A 29 12.28 11.08 9.07
N THR A 30 12.88 10.76 7.92
CA THR A 30 13.99 11.51 7.36
C THR A 30 13.86 11.61 5.85
N LEU A 31 14.39 12.68 5.27
CA LEU A 31 14.56 12.82 3.81
C LEU A 31 15.88 12.21 3.31
N GLU A 32 16.79 11.86 4.23
CA GLU A 32 18.13 11.38 3.92
C GLU A 32 18.40 10.02 4.61
N PRO A 33 17.72 8.94 4.20
CA PRO A 33 17.77 7.65 4.92
C PRO A 33 19.07 6.85 4.74
N GLY A 34 19.99 7.30 3.87
CA GLY A 34 21.22 6.60 3.54
C GLY A 34 21.03 5.47 2.52
N SER A 35 22.13 5.09 1.85
CA SER A 35 22.10 4.11 0.74
C SER A 35 21.75 2.69 1.17
N GLU A 36 22.21 2.27 2.36
CA GLU A 36 21.90 0.94 2.90
C GLU A 36 20.40 0.77 3.12
N ARG A 37 19.75 1.79 3.70
CA ARG A 37 18.31 1.77 3.96
C ARG A 37 17.49 1.85 2.68
N LEU A 38 17.91 2.68 1.72
CA LEU A 38 17.28 2.72 0.39
C LEU A 38 17.34 1.35 -0.28
N ARG A 39 18.49 0.68 -0.24
CA ARG A 39 18.66 -0.66 -0.79
C ARG A 39 17.77 -1.67 -0.09
N TRP A 40 17.78 -1.69 1.24
CA TRP A 40 16.95 -2.59 2.03
C TRP A 40 15.46 -2.40 1.73
N ALA A 41 14.98 -1.15 1.70
CA ALA A 41 13.59 -0.83 1.38
C ALA A 41 13.21 -1.27 -0.04
N ALA A 42 14.10 -1.05 -1.02
CA ALA A 42 13.87 -1.49 -2.39
C ALA A 42 13.83 -3.02 -2.50
N GLU A 43 14.74 -3.73 -1.84
CA GLU A 43 14.77 -5.20 -1.82
C GLU A 43 13.52 -5.77 -1.13
N ARG A 44 13.08 -5.18 -0.02
CA ARG A 44 11.88 -5.59 0.73
C ARG A 44 10.61 -5.33 -0.06
N ALA A 45 10.44 -4.12 -0.60
CA ALA A 45 9.30 -3.75 -1.44
C ALA A 45 9.25 -4.61 -2.71
N ALA A 46 10.41 -4.89 -3.32
CA ALA A 46 10.48 -5.82 -4.44
C ALA A 46 10.01 -7.20 -3.99
N ARG A 47 10.54 -7.80 -2.93
CA ARG A 47 10.20 -9.18 -2.52
C ARG A 47 8.78 -9.35 -1.96
N ASP A 48 8.02 -8.27 -1.77
CA ASP A 48 6.66 -8.34 -1.25
C ASP A 48 5.71 -9.04 -2.25
N PRO A 49 4.91 -10.03 -1.79
CA PRO A 49 3.95 -10.71 -2.65
C PRO A 49 2.92 -9.78 -3.30
N GLY A 50 2.54 -8.68 -2.63
CA GLY A 50 1.65 -7.66 -3.16
C GLY A 50 2.24 -6.89 -4.35
N THR A 51 3.54 -6.97 -4.58
CA THR A 51 4.21 -6.39 -5.76
C THR A 51 4.32 -7.41 -6.89
N TRP A 52 4.92 -8.59 -6.66
CA TRP A 52 5.16 -9.51 -7.78
C TRP A 52 3.95 -10.33 -8.22
N ILE A 53 3.02 -10.68 -7.33
CA ILE A 53 1.85 -11.47 -7.74
C ILE A 53 0.99 -10.68 -8.74
N PRO A 54 0.61 -9.41 -8.49
CA PRO A 54 -0.11 -8.62 -9.48
C PRO A 54 0.74 -8.36 -10.73
N ALA A 55 2.06 -8.12 -10.60
CA ALA A 55 2.93 -7.93 -11.76
C ALA A 55 2.94 -9.15 -12.70
N LEU A 56 3.07 -10.36 -12.14
CA LEU A 56 2.98 -11.61 -12.91
C LEU A 56 1.60 -11.78 -13.54
N GLY A 57 0.53 -11.47 -12.79
CA GLY A 57 -0.82 -11.46 -13.32
C GLY A 57 -0.97 -10.51 -14.52
N ALA A 58 -0.44 -9.29 -14.43
CA ALA A 58 -0.47 -8.31 -15.50
C ALA A 58 0.21 -8.84 -16.78
N ILE A 59 1.38 -9.47 -16.63
CA ILE A 59 2.12 -10.09 -17.74
C ILE A 59 1.28 -11.20 -18.39
N LEU A 60 0.69 -12.09 -17.58
CA LEU A 60 -0.13 -13.19 -18.08
C LEU A 60 -1.38 -12.69 -18.83
N PHE A 61 -2.06 -11.68 -18.31
CA PHE A 61 -3.24 -11.08 -18.95
C PHE A 61 -2.87 -10.39 -20.26
N ALA A 62 -1.81 -9.57 -20.26
CA ALA A 62 -1.32 -8.89 -21.45
C ALA A 62 -0.85 -9.88 -22.53
N GLY A 63 -0.24 -11.00 -22.14
CA GLY A 63 0.31 -12.01 -23.06
C GLY A 63 -0.69 -13.04 -23.61
N SER A 64 -1.83 -13.29 -22.94
CA SER A 64 -2.73 -14.41 -23.27
C SER A 64 -4.02 -14.02 -24.03
N GLY A 65 -4.13 -12.76 -24.45
CA GLY A 65 -5.35 -12.19 -25.03
C GLY A 65 -6.55 -12.18 -24.05
N ALA A 66 -6.36 -12.66 -22.81
CA ALA A 66 -7.36 -12.64 -21.75
C ALA A 66 -7.76 -11.21 -21.39
N ASP A 67 -6.83 -10.26 -21.53
CA ASP A 67 -7.09 -8.85 -21.32
C ASP A 67 -8.32 -8.35 -22.08
N ARG A 68 -8.35 -8.54 -23.40
CA ARG A 68 -9.49 -8.13 -24.24
C ARG A 68 -10.74 -8.92 -23.90
N ARG A 69 -10.65 -10.25 -23.85
CA ARG A 69 -11.81 -11.11 -23.58
C ARG A 69 -12.51 -10.77 -22.27
N VAL A 70 -11.74 -10.55 -21.20
CA VAL A 70 -12.29 -10.22 -19.88
C VAL A 70 -12.82 -8.80 -19.84
N SER A 71 -12.13 -7.82 -20.43
CA SER A 71 -12.65 -6.46 -20.55
C SER A 71 -13.94 -6.37 -21.35
N ASP A 72 -14.03 -7.07 -22.49
CA ASP A 72 -15.21 -7.07 -23.35
C ASP A 72 -16.40 -7.67 -22.60
N TRP A 73 -16.21 -8.84 -22.00
CA TRP A 73 -17.23 -9.50 -21.18
C TRP A 73 -17.67 -8.63 -19.98
N ALA A 74 -16.74 -8.08 -19.21
CA ALA A 74 -17.05 -7.30 -18.02
C ALA A 74 -17.84 -6.02 -18.35
N ARG A 75 -17.52 -5.39 -19.50
CA ARG A 75 -18.20 -4.19 -20.00
C ARG A 75 -19.59 -4.49 -20.55
N GLU A 76 -19.81 -5.68 -21.07
CA GLU A 76 -21.10 -6.08 -21.66
C GLU A 76 -22.07 -6.60 -20.60
N GLU A 77 -21.58 -7.33 -19.61
CA GLU A 77 -22.41 -8.00 -18.61
C GLU A 77 -22.56 -7.23 -17.28
N GLU A 78 -21.67 -6.28 -16.98
CA GLU A 78 -21.66 -5.48 -15.74
C GLU A 78 -21.93 -6.34 -14.47
N PRO A 79 -21.13 -7.39 -14.22
CA PRO A 79 -21.53 -8.49 -13.33
C PRO A 79 -21.56 -8.13 -11.84
N VAL A 80 -20.83 -7.10 -11.41
CA VAL A 80 -20.68 -6.77 -9.99
C VAL A 80 -21.28 -5.41 -9.64
N MET A 81 -20.99 -4.37 -10.41
CA MET A 81 -21.33 -2.99 -10.04
C MET A 81 -22.45 -2.43 -10.92
N THR A 82 -23.23 -1.49 -10.36
CA THR A 82 -24.32 -0.80 -11.08
C THR A 82 -24.04 0.69 -11.28
N ASP A 83 -23.41 1.37 -10.31
CA ASP A 83 -22.91 2.75 -10.42
C ASP A 83 -21.37 2.75 -10.36
N HIS A 84 -20.76 2.22 -11.41
CA HIS A 84 -19.32 1.93 -11.48
C HIS A 84 -18.45 3.14 -11.12
N ALA A 85 -18.78 4.33 -11.62
CA ALA A 85 -18.00 5.54 -11.39
C ALA A 85 -18.04 5.92 -9.91
N ARG A 86 -19.24 6.05 -9.32
CA ARG A 86 -19.39 6.39 -7.91
C ARG A 86 -18.76 5.33 -7.00
N VAL A 87 -19.00 4.04 -7.29
CA VAL A 87 -18.45 2.96 -6.48
C VAL A 87 -16.93 2.96 -6.54
N SER A 88 -16.35 3.08 -7.73
CA SER A 88 -14.90 3.18 -7.91
C SER A 88 -14.28 4.31 -7.08
N ASP A 89 -14.84 5.51 -7.21
CA ASP A 89 -14.36 6.71 -6.51
C ASP A 89 -14.53 6.55 -5.00
N THR A 90 -15.69 6.08 -4.54
CA THR A 90 -15.99 5.85 -3.12
C THR A 90 -15.02 4.83 -2.51
N LEU A 91 -14.75 3.72 -3.19
CA LEU A 91 -13.84 2.70 -2.68
C LEU A 91 -12.41 3.23 -2.57
N ARG A 92 -11.96 4.04 -3.54
CA ARG A 92 -10.66 4.73 -3.46
C ARG A 92 -10.62 5.71 -2.28
N ASP A 93 -11.64 6.55 -2.11
CA ASP A 93 -11.74 7.51 -1.00
C ASP A 93 -11.75 6.80 0.37
N VAL A 94 -12.42 5.65 0.48
CA VAL A 94 -12.40 4.84 1.70
C VAL A 94 -11.00 4.31 2.00
N THR A 95 -10.24 3.86 0.99
CA THR A 95 -8.84 3.44 1.22
C THR A 95 -7.95 4.61 1.64
N ASP A 96 -8.13 5.80 1.07
CA ASP A 96 -7.38 7.01 1.43
C ASP A 96 -7.67 7.43 2.89
N ALA A 97 -8.95 7.50 3.25
CA ALA A 97 -9.36 7.77 4.63
C ALA A 97 -8.85 6.69 5.61
N GLY A 98 -8.80 5.43 5.18
CA GLY A 98 -8.25 4.32 5.96
C GLY A 98 -6.75 4.48 6.24
N MET A 99 -5.98 4.93 5.26
CA MET A 99 -4.55 5.20 5.40
C MET A 99 -4.31 6.24 6.50
N PHE A 100 -4.95 7.41 6.38
CA PHE A 100 -4.80 8.45 7.41
C PHE A 100 -5.34 8.02 8.77
N ALA A 101 -6.45 7.29 8.82
CA ALA A 101 -6.98 6.77 10.08
C ALA A 101 -5.98 5.84 10.77
N THR A 102 -5.37 4.90 10.04
CA THR A 102 -4.40 3.98 10.64
C THR A 102 -3.11 4.68 11.06
N ALA A 103 -2.61 5.65 10.28
CA ALA A 103 -1.46 6.48 10.66
C ALA A 103 -1.75 7.32 11.91
N LEU A 104 -2.96 7.86 12.06
CA LEU A 104 -3.35 8.58 13.28
C LEU A 104 -3.45 7.66 14.49
N MET A 105 -3.73 6.38 14.28
CA MET A 105 -3.84 5.40 15.36
C MET A 105 -2.48 4.81 15.77
N THR A 106 -1.39 4.99 15.01
CA THR A 106 -0.08 4.45 15.38
C THR A 106 0.49 5.12 16.63
N PRO A 107 1.20 4.39 17.52
CA PRO A 107 1.86 4.97 18.68
C PRO A 107 3.02 5.88 18.24
N SER A 108 2.94 7.18 18.55
CA SER A 108 3.90 8.20 18.08
C SER A 108 4.74 8.85 19.19
N GLY A 109 4.90 8.17 20.33
CA GLY A 109 5.75 8.62 21.42
C GLY A 109 4.99 9.35 22.55
N PRO A 110 5.71 10.13 23.39
CA PRO A 110 5.11 10.90 24.48
C PRO A 110 4.25 12.06 23.97
N GLU A 111 3.27 12.48 24.77
CA GLU A 111 2.24 13.47 24.39
C GLU A 111 2.81 14.79 23.82
N GLU A 112 3.96 15.23 24.32
CA GLU A 112 4.63 16.47 23.88
C GLU A 112 5.18 16.38 22.44
N GLU A 113 5.52 15.18 21.95
CA GLU A 113 6.14 14.95 20.64
C GLU A 113 5.20 14.28 19.62
N VAL A 114 4.05 13.78 20.08
CA VAL A 114 3.12 12.97 19.27
C VAL A 114 2.72 13.64 17.97
N TRP A 115 2.39 14.92 17.98
CA TRP A 115 1.95 15.63 16.78
C TRP A 115 3.09 15.90 15.81
N GLU A 116 4.29 16.16 16.31
CA GLU A 116 5.48 16.31 15.47
C GLU A 116 5.78 14.99 14.76
N ASN A 117 5.87 13.89 15.51
CA ASN A 117 6.13 12.56 14.97
C ASN A 117 5.04 12.12 13.98
N LYS A 118 3.76 12.31 14.32
CA LYS A 118 2.65 12.02 13.39
C LYS A 118 2.76 12.85 12.11
N SER A 119 3.05 14.14 12.21
CA SER A 119 3.17 15.01 11.02
C SER A 119 4.29 14.56 10.09
N ARG A 120 5.43 14.11 10.64
CA ARG A 120 6.55 13.59 9.86
C ARG A 120 6.20 12.27 9.19
N GLY A 121 5.60 11.33 9.92
CA GLY A 121 5.19 10.04 9.36
C GLY A 121 4.11 10.17 8.29
N VAL A 122 3.08 10.99 8.53
CA VAL A 122 2.07 11.32 7.52
C VAL A 122 2.71 12.02 6.31
N GLY A 123 3.74 12.84 6.52
CA GLY A 123 4.53 13.43 5.44
C GLY A 123 5.22 12.38 4.55
N VAL A 124 5.73 11.30 5.13
CA VAL A 124 6.31 10.16 4.39
C VAL A 124 5.24 9.43 3.58
N GLU A 125 4.08 9.14 4.16
CA GLU A 125 2.97 8.51 3.45
C GLU A 125 2.46 9.38 2.29
N ALA A 126 2.28 10.68 2.53
CA ALA A 126 1.91 11.64 1.50
C ALA A 126 2.93 11.68 0.36
N LEU A 127 4.23 11.63 0.66
CA LEU A 127 5.28 11.54 -0.36
C LEU A 127 5.17 10.26 -1.19
N ALA A 128 4.85 9.12 -0.57
CA ALA A 128 4.62 7.86 -1.26
C ALA A 128 3.42 7.94 -2.21
N VAL A 129 2.30 8.52 -1.75
CA VAL A 129 1.08 8.71 -2.57
C VAL A 129 1.34 9.68 -3.72
N LEU A 130 1.99 10.82 -3.48
CA LEU A 130 2.33 11.79 -4.52
C LEU A 130 3.27 11.18 -5.58
N THR A 131 4.23 10.36 -5.16
CA THR A 131 5.10 9.64 -6.10
C THR A 131 4.33 8.61 -6.91
N THR A 132 3.35 7.93 -6.30
CA THR A 132 2.45 6.99 -6.98
C THR A 132 1.60 7.70 -8.04
N ILE A 133 1.01 8.84 -7.71
CA ILE A 133 0.23 9.67 -8.64
C ILE A 133 1.12 10.17 -9.79
N GLY A 134 2.29 10.71 -9.48
CA GLY A 134 3.25 11.19 -10.49
C GLY A 134 3.68 10.09 -11.46
N THR A 135 4.03 8.91 -10.91
CA THR A 135 4.40 7.73 -11.71
C THR A 135 3.26 7.28 -12.60
N THR A 136 2.03 7.26 -12.07
CA THR A 136 0.83 6.87 -12.82
C THR A 136 0.58 7.79 -14.01
N ASN A 137 0.64 9.11 -13.80
CA ASN A 137 0.42 10.09 -14.86
C ASN A 137 1.52 10.02 -15.92
N LEU A 138 2.78 9.88 -15.52
CA LEU A 138 3.90 9.70 -16.45
C LEU A 138 3.72 8.45 -17.33
N LEU A 139 3.30 7.32 -16.74
CA LEU A 139 3.06 6.09 -17.49
C LEU A 139 1.89 6.24 -18.47
N LYS A 140 0.80 6.92 -18.07
CA LYS A 140 -0.32 7.22 -18.97
C LYS A 140 0.11 8.03 -20.19
N GLU A 141 0.92 9.06 -19.98
CA GLU A 141 1.41 9.93 -21.05
C GLU A 141 2.43 9.25 -21.97
N THR A 142 3.21 8.32 -21.43
CA THR A 142 4.27 7.63 -22.17
C THR A 142 3.74 6.42 -22.95
N VAL A 143 2.94 5.56 -22.30
CA VAL A 143 2.48 4.30 -22.89
C VAL A 143 1.30 4.52 -23.83
N ARG A 144 0.46 5.51 -23.55
CA ARG A 144 -0.67 5.94 -24.41
C ARG A 144 -1.57 4.79 -24.90
N ARG A 145 -1.79 3.81 -24.04
CA ARG A 145 -2.60 2.62 -24.38
C ARG A 145 -4.07 3.01 -24.57
N GLU A 146 -4.63 2.63 -25.72
CA GLU A 146 -6.06 2.80 -26.02
C GLU A 146 -6.94 2.06 -25.00
N GLN A 147 -8.03 2.69 -24.58
CA GLN A 147 -9.00 2.11 -23.64
C GLN A 147 -9.88 1.06 -24.32
N PRO A 148 -10.36 0.03 -23.59
CA PRO A 148 -11.26 -0.99 -24.15
C PRO A 148 -12.50 -0.42 -24.87
N ASN A 149 -13.05 0.69 -24.38
CA ASN A 149 -14.21 1.35 -24.96
C ASN A 149 -13.88 2.35 -26.10
N GLY A 150 -12.61 2.50 -26.48
CA GLY A 150 -12.17 3.45 -27.51
C GLY A 150 -12.26 4.94 -27.10
N GLY A 151 -12.56 5.24 -25.83
CA GLY A 151 -12.80 6.60 -25.34
C GLY A 151 -11.53 7.46 -25.16
N GLY A 152 -10.34 6.87 -25.30
CA GLY A 152 -9.08 7.58 -25.10
C GLY A 152 -7.85 6.67 -25.06
N HIS A 153 -6.69 7.27 -24.78
CA HIS A 153 -5.37 6.62 -24.79
C HIS A 153 -4.69 6.59 -23.41
N SER A 154 -5.45 6.62 -22.33
CA SER A 154 -4.94 6.67 -20.96
C SER A 154 -5.22 5.41 -20.15
N SER A 155 -5.30 4.25 -20.83
CA SER A 155 -5.61 2.95 -20.21
C SER A 155 -4.49 2.48 -19.27
N PHE A 156 -3.24 2.46 -19.72
CA PHE A 156 -2.13 1.98 -18.90
C PHE A 156 -1.45 3.15 -18.18
N VAL A 157 -1.29 3.17 -16.84
CA VAL A 157 -1.91 2.31 -15.81
C VAL A 157 -3.10 3.01 -15.17
N SER A 158 -3.93 2.30 -14.41
CA SER A 158 -5.07 2.93 -13.73
C SER A 158 -4.69 3.58 -12.41
N ASN A 159 -5.13 4.83 -12.23
CA ASN A 159 -5.04 5.54 -10.95
C ASN A 159 -5.98 4.97 -9.88
N HIS A 160 -7.09 4.34 -10.30
CA HIS A 160 -7.99 3.58 -9.42
C HIS A 160 -7.45 2.19 -9.06
N ALA A 161 -6.24 1.87 -9.51
CA ALA A 161 -5.49 0.73 -9.01
C ALA A 161 -4.24 1.20 -8.27
N THR A 162 -3.39 2.03 -8.86
CA THR A 162 -2.14 2.46 -8.22
C THR A 162 -2.34 3.12 -6.86
N GLU A 163 -3.26 4.07 -6.76
CA GLU A 163 -3.50 4.80 -5.51
C GLU A 163 -4.10 3.93 -4.40
N PRO A 164 -5.26 3.26 -4.59
CA PRO A 164 -5.86 2.49 -3.50
C PRO A 164 -5.02 1.28 -3.07
N PHE A 165 -4.22 0.68 -3.97
CA PHE A 165 -3.26 -0.35 -3.58
C PHE A 165 -2.04 0.23 -2.83
N ALA A 166 -1.62 1.46 -3.14
CA ALA A 166 -0.64 2.17 -2.31
C ALA A 166 -1.19 2.46 -0.92
N HIS A 167 -2.44 2.95 -0.81
CA HIS A 167 -3.11 3.16 0.47
C HIS A 167 -3.22 1.86 1.27
N ALA A 168 -3.68 0.77 0.65
CA ALA A 168 -3.78 -0.54 1.32
C ALA A 168 -2.42 -1.06 1.81
N ALA A 169 -1.34 -0.82 1.05
CA ALA A 169 0.01 -1.19 1.48
C ALA A 169 0.52 -0.35 2.66
N LEU A 170 0.21 0.95 2.69
CA LEU A 170 0.52 1.84 3.81
C LEU A 170 -0.31 1.48 5.05
N ILE A 171 -1.60 1.17 4.88
CA ILE A 171 -2.47 0.66 5.94
C ILE A 171 -1.86 -0.60 6.56
N ARG A 172 -1.45 -1.57 5.75
CA ARG A 172 -0.76 -2.79 6.22
C ARG A 172 0.50 -2.48 7.02
N ARG A 173 1.26 -1.46 6.61
CA ARG A 173 2.44 -1.01 7.37
C ARG A 173 2.08 -0.31 8.67
N ASN A 174 0.98 0.42 8.72
CA ASN A 174 0.50 1.03 9.95
C ASN A 174 -0.04 -0.02 10.92
N THR A 175 -0.78 -1.02 10.43
CA THR A 175 -1.33 -2.10 11.27
C THR A 175 -0.25 -2.97 11.90
N ASP A 176 0.91 -3.16 11.25
CA ASP A 176 2.14 -3.73 11.83
C ASP A 176 2.55 -3.04 13.16
N HIS A 177 2.02 -1.84 13.44
CA HIS A 177 2.35 -1.00 14.60
C HIS A 177 1.19 -0.76 15.57
N LEU A 178 0.00 -1.30 15.30
CA LEU A 178 -1.21 -1.06 16.10
C LEU A 178 -1.47 -2.09 17.21
N ASN A 179 -0.56 -3.06 17.41
CA ASN A 179 -0.70 -4.15 18.39
C ASN A 179 -2.09 -4.82 18.33
N LEU A 180 -2.58 -5.04 17.11
CA LEU A 180 -3.86 -5.70 16.86
C LEU A 180 -3.74 -7.20 17.14
N HIS A 181 -4.87 -7.84 17.46
CA HIS A 181 -4.91 -9.30 17.41
C HIS A 181 -4.67 -9.75 15.96
N PRO A 182 -3.91 -10.83 15.68
CA PRO A 182 -3.53 -11.23 14.31
C PRO A 182 -4.70 -11.37 13.33
N ASN A 183 -5.84 -11.90 13.80
CA ASN A 183 -7.04 -11.99 12.96
C ASN A 183 -7.65 -10.62 12.61
N ALA A 184 -7.54 -9.64 13.50
CA ALA A 184 -8.03 -8.29 13.24
C ALA A 184 -7.11 -7.55 12.27
N GLU A 185 -5.80 -7.68 12.44
CA GLU A 185 -4.79 -7.20 11.49
C GLU A 185 -5.03 -7.76 10.09
N ALA A 186 -5.11 -9.08 9.96
CA ALA A 186 -5.39 -9.75 8.68
C ALA A 186 -6.74 -9.33 8.06
N ALA A 187 -7.77 -9.10 8.88
CA ALA A 187 -9.07 -8.63 8.42
C ALA A 187 -9.04 -7.18 7.92
N VAL A 188 -8.30 -6.30 8.60
CA VAL A 188 -8.11 -4.90 8.17
C VAL A 188 -7.31 -4.87 6.87
N ASP A 189 -6.15 -5.52 6.83
CA ASP A 189 -5.28 -5.54 5.67
C ASP A 189 -5.99 -6.13 4.45
N GLY A 190 -6.54 -7.34 4.60
CA GLY A 190 -7.29 -8.01 3.53
C GLY A 190 -8.51 -7.21 3.10
N GLY A 191 -9.21 -6.57 4.04
CA GLY A 191 -10.35 -5.71 3.76
C GLY A 191 -9.97 -4.53 2.87
N PHE A 192 -8.89 -3.82 3.18
CA PHE A 192 -8.46 -2.68 2.36
C PHE A 192 -7.91 -3.08 1.00
N TYR A 193 -7.21 -4.22 0.88
CA TYR A 193 -6.84 -4.76 -0.43
C TYR A 193 -8.07 -5.17 -1.26
N LEU A 194 -9.14 -5.69 -0.63
CA LEU A 194 -10.40 -5.98 -1.31
C LEU A 194 -11.11 -4.71 -1.79
N LEU A 195 -11.13 -3.65 -0.98
CA LEU A 195 -11.66 -2.35 -1.40
C LEU A 195 -10.86 -1.77 -2.58
N ALA A 196 -9.54 -1.87 -2.55
CA ALA A 196 -8.67 -1.46 -3.64
C ALA A 196 -8.93 -2.27 -4.92
N ALA A 197 -9.07 -3.59 -4.79
CA ALA A 197 -9.44 -4.46 -5.91
C ALA A 197 -10.82 -4.12 -6.47
N GLY A 198 -11.79 -3.78 -5.63
CA GLY A 198 -13.12 -3.34 -6.05
C GLY A 198 -13.09 -2.01 -6.81
N SER A 199 -12.32 -1.02 -6.33
CA SER A 199 -12.10 0.24 -7.04
C SER A 199 -11.51 -0.01 -8.43
N ALA A 200 -10.50 -0.88 -8.49
CA ALA A 200 -9.87 -1.25 -9.73
C ALA A 200 -10.83 -2.00 -10.68
N TRP A 201 -11.57 -2.98 -10.19
CA TRP A 201 -12.48 -3.80 -11.00
C TRP A 201 -13.61 -2.98 -11.62
N ALA A 202 -14.18 -2.04 -10.87
CA ALA A 202 -15.22 -1.15 -11.39
C ALA A 202 -14.79 -0.41 -12.67
N ARG A 203 -13.49 -0.10 -12.84
CA ARG A 203 -13.00 0.53 -14.08
C ARG A 203 -12.85 -0.42 -15.26
N VAL A 204 -12.72 -1.72 -15.01
CA VAL A 204 -12.75 -2.75 -16.06
C VAL A 204 -14.16 -2.88 -16.61
N GLU A 205 -15.17 -2.95 -15.74
CA GLU A 205 -16.58 -2.95 -16.13
C GLU A 205 -16.97 -1.66 -16.88
N MET A 206 -16.41 -0.50 -16.53
CA MET A 206 -16.60 0.74 -17.32
C MET A 206 -15.95 0.73 -18.71
N GLY A 207 -15.14 -0.29 -19.03
CA GLY A 207 -14.37 -0.34 -20.28
C GLY A 207 -13.26 0.68 -20.35
N LEU A 208 -12.78 1.20 -19.21
CA LEU A 208 -11.76 2.25 -19.17
C LEU A 208 -10.35 1.68 -19.01
N HIS A 209 -10.24 0.45 -18.50
CA HIS A 209 -8.98 -0.22 -18.24
C HIS A 209 -9.07 -1.71 -18.53
N TYR A 210 -7.96 -2.29 -18.94
CA TYR A 210 -7.80 -3.74 -19.02
C TYR A 210 -7.40 -4.34 -17.65
N PRO A 211 -7.69 -5.63 -17.37
CA PRO A 211 -7.19 -6.30 -16.17
C PRO A 211 -5.69 -6.15 -15.95
N SER A 212 -4.88 -6.19 -17.01
CA SER A 212 -3.43 -5.98 -16.90
C SER A 212 -3.06 -4.56 -16.46
N ASP A 213 -3.84 -3.54 -16.83
CA ASP A 213 -3.62 -2.15 -16.36
C ASP A 213 -3.87 -2.05 -14.85
N GLN A 214 -4.87 -2.78 -14.35
CA GLN A 214 -5.23 -2.82 -12.93
C GLN A 214 -4.18 -3.58 -12.13
N LEU A 215 -3.76 -4.75 -12.60
CA LEU A 215 -2.77 -5.58 -11.93
C LEU A 215 -1.37 -4.94 -11.93
N ALA A 216 -0.98 -4.29 -13.04
CA ALA A 216 0.24 -3.49 -13.07
C ALA A 216 0.13 -2.29 -12.12
N GLY A 217 -1.02 -1.63 -12.08
CA GLY A 217 -1.28 -0.55 -11.14
C GLY A 217 -1.14 -0.99 -9.69
N ALA A 218 -1.74 -2.13 -9.32
CA ALA A 218 -1.63 -2.72 -8.00
C ALA A 218 -0.17 -3.00 -7.60
N ALA A 219 0.62 -3.59 -8.50
CA ALA A 219 2.03 -3.86 -8.26
C ALA A 219 2.85 -2.59 -8.03
N ILE A 220 2.65 -1.56 -8.88
CA ILE A 220 3.35 -0.28 -8.81
C ILE A 220 2.99 0.46 -7.52
N GLY A 221 1.69 0.56 -7.21
CA GLY A 221 1.21 1.21 -5.99
C GLY A 221 1.77 0.57 -4.73
N ASN A 222 1.68 -0.77 -4.64
CA ASN A 222 2.23 -1.52 -3.52
C ASN A 222 3.75 -1.33 -3.39
N PHE A 223 4.49 -1.43 -4.49
CA PHE A 223 5.95 -1.25 -4.47
C PHE A 223 6.35 0.15 -3.99
N ILE A 224 5.75 1.21 -4.56
CA ILE A 224 6.09 2.59 -4.20
C ILE A 224 5.75 2.86 -2.73
N ALA A 225 4.55 2.48 -2.29
CA ALA A 225 4.13 2.62 -0.90
C ALA A 225 5.12 1.99 0.08
N LEU A 226 5.43 0.70 -0.11
CA LEU A 226 6.35 -0.02 0.76
C LEU A 226 7.77 0.55 0.70
N PHE A 227 8.25 0.88 -0.50
CA PHE A 227 9.58 1.46 -0.67
C PHE A 227 9.70 2.78 0.11
N PHE A 228 8.76 3.71 -0.07
CA PHE A 228 8.83 5.01 0.59
C PHE A 228 8.64 4.90 2.11
N HIS A 229 7.68 4.09 2.56
CA HIS A 229 7.48 3.84 3.98
C HIS A 229 8.77 3.30 4.63
N ASP A 230 9.29 2.19 4.08
CA ASP A 230 10.43 1.47 4.65
C ASP A 230 11.74 2.30 4.51
N ALA A 231 11.87 3.08 3.43
CA ALA A 231 13.02 3.94 3.18
C ALA A 231 13.03 5.19 4.05
N PHE A 232 11.90 5.87 4.27
CA PHE A 232 11.91 7.22 4.85
C PHE A 232 11.34 7.32 6.26
N LEU A 233 10.46 6.40 6.71
CA LEU A 233 9.76 6.54 8.01
C LEU A 233 10.65 6.42 9.27
N GLY A 234 11.73 5.65 9.20
CA GLY A 234 12.76 5.59 10.22
C GLY A 234 12.77 4.31 11.05
N LEU A 235 11.76 3.46 10.86
CA LEU A 235 11.55 2.31 11.73
C LEU A 235 12.56 1.19 11.43
N PRO A 236 13.12 0.55 12.48
CA PRO A 236 14.02 -0.58 12.30
C PRO A 236 13.29 -1.74 11.61
N PRO A 237 14.00 -2.63 10.89
CA PRO A 237 13.41 -3.79 10.26
C PRO A 237 12.65 -4.63 11.30
N GLN A 238 11.32 -4.68 11.20
CA GLN A 238 10.50 -5.60 11.99
C GLN A 238 10.29 -6.88 11.17
N GLY A 239 10.73 -8.01 11.74
CA GLY A 239 10.80 -9.35 11.15
C GLY A 239 12.00 -10.13 11.71
N PRO A 240 12.02 -11.47 11.70
CA PRO A 240 13.13 -12.26 12.24
C PRO A 240 14.42 -11.92 11.47
N GLY A 241 15.24 -11.08 12.08
CA GLY A 241 16.57 -10.77 11.59
C GLY A 241 17.49 -11.92 11.95
N VAL A 242 18.02 -12.62 10.95
CA VAL A 242 19.23 -13.44 11.17
C VAL A 242 20.40 -12.47 11.29
N GLY A 243 20.70 -12.06 12.52
CA GLY A 243 21.92 -11.32 12.82
C GLY A 243 23.12 -12.27 12.84
N VAL A 244 23.99 -12.18 11.83
CA VAL A 244 25.31 -12.83 11.91
C VAL A 244 26.24 -11.87 12.67
N ALA A 245 26.42 -12.12 13.96
CA ALA A 245 27.44 -11.44 14.75
C ALA A 245 28.81 -12.07 14.45
N VAL A 246 29.61 -11.41 13.62
CA VAL A 246 31.04 -11.76 13.50
C VAL A 246 31.77 -11.11 14.67
N ARG A 247 31.92 -11.84 15.78
CA ARG A 247 32.98 -11.53 16.76
C ARG A 247 34.30 -12.08 16.22
N GLU A 248 35.41 -11.47 16.59
CA GLU A 248 36.78 -11.78 16.11
C GLU A 248 37.33 -13.17 16.52
N ALA A 249 36.48 -14.19 16.65
CA ALA A 249 36.87 -15.59 16.77
C ALA A 249 35.81 -16.47 16.07
N PRO A 250 36.18 -17.58 15.41
CA PRO A 250 35.26 -18.37 14.60
C PRO A 250 34.34 -19.18 15.52
N MET A 251 33.28 -18.56 16.00
CA MET A 251 32.17 -19.25 16.64
C MET A 251 30.88 -18.70 16.06
N LEU A 252 30.24 -19.53 15.23
CA LEU A 252 28.97 -19.20 14.59
C LEU A 252 27.85 -19.43 15.61
N THR A 253 27.33 -18.36 16.20
CA THR A 253 26.17 -18.43 17.11
C THR A 253 24.92 -18.01 16.34
N LEU A 254 23.99 -18.93 16.15
CA LEU A 254 22.66 -18.65 15.61
C LEU A 254 21.73 -18.27 16.76
N HIS A 255 21.25 -17.03 16.77
CA HIS A 255 20.21 -16.58 17.69
C HIS A 255 18.87 -16.54 16.96
N PHE A 256 17.90 -17.28 17.50
CA PHE A 256 16.50 -17.18 17.09
C PHE A 256 15.79 -16.33 18.15
N ALA A 257 15.32 -15.15 17.75
CA ALA A 257 14.34 -14.40 18.52
C ALA A 257 12.96 -14.75 17.96
N TRP A 258 12.12 -15.35 18.82
CA TRP A 258 10.70 -15.59 18.57
C TRP A 258 9.90 -14.44 19.14
#